data_AF-A0A398BFZ6-F1
#
_entry.id   AF-A0A398BFZ6-F1
#
_cell.length_a   1.000
_cell.length_b   1.000
_cell.length_c   1.000
_cell.angle_alpha   90.00
_cell.angle_beta   90.00
_cell.angle_gamma   90.00
#
_symmetry.space_group_name_H-M   'P 1'
#
loop_
_entity.id
_entity.type
_entity.pdbx_description
1 polymer ?
#
loop_
_entity_poly.entity_id
_entity_poly.type
_entity_poly.pdbx_seq_one_letter_code
_entity_poly.pdbx_strand_id
1 'polypeptide(L)' 'MKIIYILSIVPFIGILGFLPLVNRVEPFVLGMPFNIFWMAMWTVLTSVILGIMYKLDPRNQEGDE' A
#
# COMPACT_ATOMS: atom_id res chain seq x y z
N MET A 1 2.44 4.33 -17.82
CA MET A 1 1.44 3.24 -17.99
C MET A 1 1.82 1.94 -17.30
N LYS A 2 2.81 1.16 -17.77
CA LYS A 2 3.12 -0.19 -17.22
C LYS A 2 3.49 -0.21 -15.72
N ILE A 3 4.22 0.81 -15.26
CA ILE A 3 4.59 0.96 -13.85
C ILE A 3 3.37 1.25 -12.96
N ILE A 4 2.41 2.05 -13.43
CA ILE A 4 1.20 2.41 -12.68
C ILE A 4 0.37 1.14 -12.41
N TYR A 5 0.23 0.25 -13.40
CA TYR A 5 -0.46 -1.03 -13.21
C TYR A 5 0.24 -1.94 -12.17
N ILE A 6 1.57 -1.94 -12.14
CA ILE A 6 2.32 -2.69 -11.12
C ILE A 6 2.05 -2.09 -9.74
N LEU A 7 2.16 -0.76 -9.59
CA LEU A 7 1.89 -0.05 -8.33
C LEU A 7 0.46 -0.30 -7.83
N SER A 8 -0.53 -0.35 -8.71
CA SER A 8 -1.92 -0.62 -8.34
C SER A 8 -2.12 -1.99 -7.70
N ILE A 9 -1.30 -3.00 -8.04
CA ILE A 9 -1.45 -4.37 -7.54
C ILE A 9 -0.71 -4.57 -6.21
N VAL A 10 0.34 -3.78 -5.94
CA VAL A 10 1.16 -3.85 -4.72
C VAL A 10 0.33 -3.89 -3.42
N PRO A 11 -0.64 -2.97 -3.17
CA PRO A 11 -1.41 -2.99 -1.92
C PRO A 11 -2.27 -4.24 -1.77
N PHE A 12 -2.80 -4.80 -2.87
CA PHE A 12 -3.57 -6.05 -2.83
C PHE A 12 -2.71 -7.24 -2.43
N ILE A 13 -1.50 -7.35 -2.99
CA ILE A 13 -0.55 -8.40 -2.60
C ILE A 13 -0.11 -8.21 -1.14
N GLY A 14 0.19 -6.97 -0.75
CA GLY A 14 0.61 -6.59 0.59
C GLY A 14 -0.40 -6.91 1.68
N ILE A 15 -1.67 -6.60 1.43
CA ILE A 15 -2.76 -6.77 2.39
C ILE A 15 -3.29 -8.20 2.33
N LEU A 16 -3.61 -8.73 1.15
CA LEU A 16 -4.29 -10.02 1.01
C LEU A 16 -3.31 -11.18 0.85
N GLY A 17 -2.25 -11.01 0.07
CA GLY A 17 -1.28 -12.06 -0.21
C GLY A 17 -0.48 -12.47 1.02
N PHE A 18 -0.18 -11.53 1.91
CA PHE A 18 0.56 -11.80 3.14
C PHE A 18 -0.31 -12.13 4.36
N LEU A 19 -1.64 -12.19 4.21
CA LEU A 19 -2.57 -12.58 5.30
C LEU A 19 -2.09 -13.82 6.08
N PRO A 20 -1.70 -14.95 5.44
CA PRO A 20 -1.28 -16.15 6.18
C PRO A 20 0.00 -15.93 7.02
N LEU A 21 0.88 -15.02 6.60
CA LEU A 21 2.10 -14.70 7.33
C LEU A 21 1.83 -13.73 8.49
N VAL A 22 0.97 -12.74 8.26
CA VAL A 22 0.72 -11.65 9.21
C VAL A 22 -0.45 -11.93 10.15
N ASN A 23 -1.23 -12.99 9.91
CA ASN A 23 -2.30 -13.45 10.79
C ASN A 23 -1.74 -14.14 12.04
N ARG A 24 -0.94 -13.40 12.80
CA ARG A 24 -0.35 -13.80 14.06
C ARG A 24 -0.47 -12.63 15.03
N VAL A 25 -0.77 -12.95 16.28
CA VAL A 25 -0.89 -11.95 17.36
C VAL A 25 0.51 -11.51 17.81
N GLU A 26 1.46 -12.44 17.85
CA GLU A 26 2.87 -12.18 18.15
C GLU A 26 3.71 -12.14 16.86
N PRO A 27 4.69 -11.23 16.76
CA PRO A 27 5.17 -10.32 17.81
C PRO A 27 4.30 -9.07 18.02
N PHE A 28 4.44 -8.40 19.15
CA PHE A 28 3.84 -7.08 19.36
C PHE A 28 4.76 -5.99 18.81
N VAL A 29 4.19 -5.05 18.05
CA VAL A 29 4.88 -3.88 17.52
C VAL A 29 4.18 -2.64 18.04
N LEU A 30 4.95 -1.73 18.68
CA LEU A 30 4.42 -0.52 19.32
C LEU A 30 3.29 -0.81 20.34
N GLY A 31 3.32 -1.97 21.01
CA GLY A 31 2.29 -2.38 21.97
C GLY A 31 1.02 -2.95 21.34
N MET A 32 0.96 -3.12 20.02
CA MET A 32 -0.16 -3.71 19.30
C MET A 32 0.23 -5.05 18.67
N PRO A 33 -0.72 -5.98 18.49
CA PRO A 33 -0.49 -7.19 17.70
C PRO A 33 0.02 -6.87 16.28
N PHE A 34 0.90 -7.72 15.75
CA PHE A 34 1.53 -7.50 14.44
C PHE A 34 0.51 -7.29 13.31
N ASN A 35 -0.59 -8.04 13.30
CA ASN A 35 -1.63 -7.92 12.28
C ASN A 35 -2.26 -6.51 12.23
N ILE A 36 -2.51 -5.89 13.40
CA ILE A 36 -3.08 -4.54 13.49
C ILE A 36 -2.06 -3.51 13.00
N PHE A 37 -0.81 -3.63 13.46
CA PHE A 37 0.28 -2.76 13.00
C PHE A 37 0.47 -2.85 11.49
N TRP A 38 0.45 -4.06 10.93
CA TRP A 38 0.58 -4.32 9.50
C TRP A 38 -0.52 -3.64 8.70
N MET A 39 -1.79 -3.77 9.12
CA MET A 39 -2.93 -3.11 8.47
C MET A 39 -2.81 -1.58 8.49
N ALA A 40 -2.40 -1.01 9.62
CA ALA A 40 -2.18 0.43 9.75
C ALA A 40 -1.03 0.91 8.85
N MET A 41 0.09 0.18 8.81
CA MET A 41 1.22 0.46 7.93
C MET A 41 0.79 0.45 6.46
N TRP A 42 0.01 -0.55 6.04
CA TRP A 42 -0.49 -0.63 4.66
C TRP A 42 -1.47 0.47 4.28
N THR A 43 -2.22 1.03 5.24
CA THR A 43 -3.07 2.20 5.01
C THR A 43 -2.21 3.39 4.60
N VAL A 44 -1.14 3.68 5.35
CA VAL A 44 -0.22 4.78 5.04
C VAL A 44 0.52 4.53 3.72
N LEU A 45 1.04 3.31 3.52
CA LEU A 45 1.72 2.95 2.28
C LEU A 45 0.82 3.07 1.05
N THR A 46 -0.46 2.71 1.16
CA THR A 46 -1.42 2.85 0.05
C THR A 46 -1.60 4.31 -0.34
N SER A 47 -1.74 5.22 0.63
CA SER A 47 -1.80 6.66 0.36
C SER A 47 -0.53 7.18 -0.34
N VAL A 48 0.65 6.70 0.07
CA VAL A 48 1.93 7.04 -0.57
C VAL A 48 1.97 6.50 -2.01
N ILE A 49 1.58 5.25 -2.24
CA ILE A 49 1.51 4.63 -3.56
C ILE A 49 0.59 5.43 -4.48
N LEU A 50 -0.59 5.82 -4.01
CA LEU A 50 -1.52 6.66 -4.76
C LEU A 50 -0.92 8.04 -5.08
N GLY A 51 -0.22 8.67 -4.13
CA GLY A 51 0.48 9.93 -4.38
C GLY A 51 1.59 9.82 -5.42
N ILE A 52 2.34 8.71 -5.42
CA ILE A 52 3.35 8.41 -6.44
C ILE A 52 2.69 8.16 -7.79
N MET A 53 1.60 7.38 -7.83
CA MET A 53 0.84 7.14 -9.06
C MET A 53 0.30 8.44 -9.63
N TYR A 54 -0.25 9.31 -8.79
CA TYR A 54 -0.76 10.63 -9.18
C TYR A 54 0.33 11.48 -9.85
N LYS A 55 1.52 11.53 -9.24
CA LYS A 55 2.66 12.28 -9.81
C LYS A 55 3.22 11.66 -11.09
N LEU A 56 3.13 10.34 -11.23
CA LEU A 56 3.66 9.61 -12.39
C LEU A 56 2.67 9.50 -13.54
N ASP A 57 1.37 9.70 -13.30
CA ASP A 57 0.36 9.61 -14.34
C ASP A 57 0.44 10.86 -15.24
N PRO A 58 0.91 10.72 -16.50
CA PRO A 58 1.02 11.86 -17.42
C PRO A 58 -0.36 12.46 -17.73
N ARG A 59 -1.44 11.67 -17.62
CA ARG A 59 -2.82 12.15 -17.84
C ARG A 59 -3.27 13.15 -16.75
N ASN A 60 -2.63 13.10 -15.59
CA ASN A 60 -2.87 14.05 -14.52
C ASN A 60 -2.05 15.34 -14.70
N GLN A 61 -1.09 15.35 -15.63
CA GLN A 61 -0.32 16.54 -16.00
C GLN A 61 -0.96 17.31 -17.17
N GLU A 62 -1.84 16.68 -17.94
CA GLU A 62 -2.58 17.29 -19.06
C GLU A 62 -3.78 18.17 -18.62
N GLY A 63 -3.98 18.37 -17.31
CA GLY A 63 -5.04 19.22 -16.76
C GLY A 63 -4.60 20.62 -16.32
N ASP A 64 -3.31 20.96 -16.48
CA ASP A 64 -2.76 22.29 -16.20
C ASP A 64 -2.55 23.15 -17.48
N GLU A 65 -3.06 22.72 -18.65
CA GLU A 65 -3.13 23.53 -19.88
C GLU A 65 -4.48 23.36 -20.63
#